data_AF-A0A2V8IYK4-F1
#
_entry.id   AF-A0A2V8IYK4-F1
#
_cell.length_a   1.000
_cell.length_b   1.000
_cell.length_c   1.000
_cell.angle_alpha   90.00
_cell.angle_beta   90.00
_cell.angle_gamma   90.00
#
_symmetry.space_group_name_H-M   'P 1'
#
loop_
_entity.id
_entity.type
_entity.pdbx_description
1 polymer ?
#
loop_
_entity_poly.entity_id
_entity_poly.type
_entity_poly.pdbx_seq_one_letter_code
_entity_poly.pdbx_strand_id
1 'polypeptide(L)'
;MGIPNRFTETERADFDTTPIVDAKDVVIVFPTPRALSGLNILNLRKIVGTDPRKPPSFFDHPWYLEEPFAQQDCGPGWHFLCTNVLPDSVSQPIHYISSLRDSGLELPSAIEVVLMLFLHFAGTGEQLLQRKHTWCRDQASLDRFVTVGAFGRNGLFLSAHPGMYASRGLGICAKLMR
;
A
#
# COMPACT_ATOMS: atom_id res chain seq x y z
N MET A 1 50.21 -19.60 -16.24
CA MET A 1 49.29 -19.93 -17.35
C MET A 1 47.88 -19.61 -16.88
N GLY A 2 47.23 -18.63 -17.49
CA GLY A 2 45.88 -18.20 -17.11
C GLY A 2 44.83 -19.23 -17.54
N ILE A 3 43.75 -19.34 -16.76
CA ILE A 3 42.61 -20.21 -17.08
C ILE A 3 42.00 -19.71 -18.40
N PRO A 4 41.92 -20.53 -19.46
CA PRO A 4 41.30 -20.11 -20.71
C PRO A 4 39.83 -19.79 -20.47
N ASN A 5 39.44 -18.57 -20.85
CA ASN A 5 38.06 -18.10 -20.75
C ASN A 5 37.19 -18.99 -21.66
N ARG A 6 36.31 -19.80 -21.07
CA ARG A 6 35.55 -20.87 -21.77
C ARG A 6 34.28 -20.39 -22.46
N PHE A 7 33.90 -19.12 -22.31
CA PHE A 7 32.68 -18.59 -22.88
C PHE A 7 32.96 -17.91 -24.22
N THR A 8 32.23 -18.34 -25.25
CA THR A 8 32.13 -17.68 -26.55
C THR A 8 31.47 -16.31 -26.41
N GLU A 9 31.67 -15.41 -27.37
CA GLU A 9 31.04 -14.07 -27.36
C GLU A 9 29.51 -14.17 -27.35
N THR A 10 28.95 -15.18 -28.01
CA THR A 10 27.51 -15.50 -28.01
C THR A 10 27.00 -15.94 -26.65
N GLU A 11 27.72 -16.82 -25.93
CA GLU A 11 27.31 -17.22 -24.58
C GLU A 11 27.34 -16.03 -23.61
N ARG A 12 28.29 -15.11 -23.78
CA ARG A 12 28.34 -13.88 -22.98
C ARG A 12 27.16 -12.94 -23.25
N ALA A 13 26.69 -12.88 -24.50
CA ALA A 13 25.50 -12.11 -24.84
C ALA A 13 24.22 -12.71 -24.22
N ASP A 14 24.14 -14.04 -24.13
CA ASP A 14 23.03 -14.73 -23.47
C ASP A 14 23.05 -14.54 -21.93
N PHE A 15 24.23 -14.30 -21.35
CA PHE A 15 24.43 -13.94 -19.94
C PHE A 15 24.50 -12.44 -19.70
N ASP A 16 24.26 -11.61 -20.72
CA ASP A 16 24.23 -10.17 -20.57
C ASP A 16 22.94 -9.84 -19.82
N THR A 17 23.05 -9.84 -18.49
CA THR A 17 21.94 -9.59 -17.59
C THR A 17 21.29 -8.29 -18.00
N THR A 18 19.97 -8.30 -18.19
CA THR A 18 19.22 -7.05 -18.34
C THR A 18 19.67 -6.10 -17.23
N PRO A 19 20.18 -4.90 -17.57
CA PRO A 19 20.68 -3.98 -16.58
C PRO A 19 19.62 -3.77 -15.50
N ILE A 20 19.99 -3.97 -14.24
CA ILE A 20 19.15 -3.58 -13.11
C ILE A 20 19.05 -2.07 -13.18
N VAL A 21 17.96 -1.58 -13.75
CA VAL A 21 17.61 -0.17 -13.76
C VAL A 21 16.90 0.14 -12.45
N ASP A 22 17.24 1.27 -11.83
CA ASP A 22 16.49 1.75 -10.67
C ASP A 22 15.01 1.87 -11.05
N ALA A 23 14.16 1.16 -10.32
CA ALA A 23 12.73 1.31 -10.45
C ALA A 23 12.36 2.74 -10.01
N LYS A 24 11.66 3.47 -10.88
CA LYS A 24 11.16 4.82 -10.53
C LYS A 24 10.14 4.78 -9.38
N ASP A 25 9.49 3.64 -9.18
CA ASP A 25 8.47 3.43 -8.17
C ASP A 25 9.05 2.65 -6.99
N VAL A 26 9.11 3.30 -5.82
CA VAL A 26 9.54 2.67 -4.58
C VAL A 26 8.43 1.72 -4.11
N VAL A 27 8.76 0.44 -4.01
CA VAL A 27 7.86 -0.60 -3.50
C VAL A 27 8.28 -0.98 -2.08
N ILE A 28 7.31 -1.08 -1.18
CA ILE A 28 7.50 -1.71 0.13
C ILE A 28 7.02 -3.14 0.06
N VAL A 29 7.85 -4.04 0.60
CA VAL A 29 7.60 -5.47 0.66
C VAL A 29 7.58 -5.92 2.11
N PHE A 30 6.52 -6.60 2.52
CA PHE A 30 6.42 -7.15 3.88
C PHE A 30 5.69 -8.48 3.91
N PRO A 31 6.11 -9.40 4.81
CA PRO A 31 5.39 -10.64 5.04
C PRO A 31 4.33 -10.48 6.13
N THR A 32 3.25 -11.25 6.01
CA THR A 32 2.25 -11.45 7.06
C THR A 32 2.12 -12.94 7.38
N PRO A 33 1.89 -13.29 8.66
CA PRO A 33 1.79 -14.68 9.09
C PRO A 33 0.54 -15.38 8.50
N ARG A 34 0.62 -16.70 8.32
CA ARG A 34 -0.50 -17.54 7.84
C ARG A 34 -1.66 -17.66 8.83
N ALA A 35 -1.38 -17.51 10.12
CA ALA A 35 -2.43 -17.53 11.14
C ALA A 35 -3.19 -16.19 11.13
N LEU A 36 -4.51 -16.24 11.35
CA LEU A 36 -5.34 -15.08 11.69
C LEU A 36 -4.81 -14.47 12.99
N SER A 37 -3.83 -13.60 12.83
CA SER A 37 -2.96 -13.10 13.90
C SER A 37 -3.58 -11.90 14.61
N GLY A 38 -4.76 -11.45 14.18
CA GLY A 38 -5.33 -10.21 14.65
C GLY A 38 -4.63 -8.98 14.06
N LEU A 39 -3.88 -9.12 12.96
CA LEU A 39 -3.31 -8.00 12.20
C LEU A 39 -4.41 -7.28 11.41
N ASN A 40 -5.27 -6.56 12.13
CA ASN A 40 -6.33 -5.72 11.60
C ASN A 40 -6.24 -4.30 12.15
N ILE A 41 -7.03 -3.39 11.56
CA ILE A 41 -6.96 -1.95 11.86
C ILE A 41 -7.31 -1.68 13.32
N LEU A 42 -8.33 -2.33 13.87
CA LEU A 42 -8.75 -2.10 15.25
C LEU A 42 -7.70 -2.54 16.27
N ASN A 43 -7.05 -3.68 16.04
CA ASN A 43 -5.99 -4.16 16.92
C ASN A 43 -4.73 -3.30 16.81
N LEU A 44 -4.34 -2.88 15.60
CA LEU A 44 -3.26 -1.91 15.42
C LEU A 44 -3.57 -0.61 16.14
N ARG A 45 -4.80 -0.09 16.05
CA ARG A 45 -5.24 1.11 16.79
C ARG A 45 -5.13 0.94 18.30
N LYS A 46 -5.45 -0.23 18.85
CA LYS A 46 -5.28 -0.50 20.28
C LYS A 46 -3.80 -0.49 20.71
N ILE A 47 -2.91 -0.95 19.83
CA ILE A 47 -1.47 -1.02 20.09
C ILE A 47 -0.82 0.35 20.02
N VAL A 48 -1.04 1.08 18.92
CA VAL A 48 -0.33 2.35 18.65
C VAL A 48 -1.08 3.58 19.17
N GLY A 49 -2.39 3.44 19.41
CA GLY A 49 -3.25 4.50 19.93
C GLY A 49 -3.62 5.56 18.90
N THR A 50 -4.16 6.67 19.43
CA THR A 50 -4.64 7.82 18.67
C THR A 50 -3.99 9.14 19.10
N ASP A 51 -2.92 9.09 19.89
CA ASP A 51 -2.16 10.28 20.28
C ASP A 51 -1.22 10.70 19.14
N PRO A 52 -1.47 11.82 18.41
CA PRO A 52 -0.60 12.26 17.33
C PRO A 52 0.81 12.65 17.79
N ARG A 53 1.02 12.87 19.10
CA ARG A 53 2.35 13.15 19.68
C ARG A 53 3.21 11.89 19.81
N LYS A 54 2.63 10.70 19.58
CA LYS A 54 3.29 9.40 19.65
C LYS A 54 3.09 8.62 18.34
N PRO A 55 3.68 9.06 17.21
CA PRO A 55 3.54 8.36 15.94
C PRO A 55 4.29 7.00 15.95
N PRO A 56 3.85 6.02 15.13
CA PRO A 56 2.66 6.08 14.30
C PRO A 56 1.39 6.03 15.15
N SER A 57 0.35 6.76 14.77
CA SER A 57 -0.94 6.73 15.47
C SER A 57 -2.08 6.95 14.48
N PHE A 58 -3.29 6.55 14.86
CA PHE A 58 -4.49 6.77 14.05
C PHE A 58 -5.10 8.13 14.37
N PHE A 59 -5.72 8.75 13.36
CA PHE A 59 -6.63 9.85 13.60
C PHE A 59 -7.82 9.37 14.43
N ASP A 60 -8.17 10.11 15.47
CA ASP A 60 -9.23 9.72 16.39
C ASP A 60 -10.61 10.02 15.81
N HIS A 61 -11.18 9.02 15.13
CA HIS A 61 -12.51 9.12 14.56
C HIS A 61 -13.30 7.83 14.75
N PRO A 62 -14.54 7.89 15.27
CA PRO A 62 -15.26 6.69 15.67
C PRO A 62 -15.88 5.90 14.51
N TRP A 63 -16.07 6.51 13.33
CA TRP A 63 -16.82 5.90 12.22
C TRP A 63 -16.37 4.47 11.85
N TYR A 64 -15.07 4.19 11.76
CA TYR A 64 -14.60 2.87 11.31
C TYR A 64 -14.57 1.81 12.42
N LEU A 65 -14.89 2.16 13.67
CA LEU A 65 -14.79 1.23 14.80
C LEU A 65 -15.78 0.06 14.68
N GLU A 66 -16.90 0.28 13.99
CA GLU A 66 -17.95 -0.72 13.79
C GLU A 66 -17.95 -1.28 12.34
N GLU A 67 -17.07 -0.78 11.48
CA GLU A 67 -17.05 -1.18 10.07
C GLU A 67 -16.37 -2.55 9.89
N PRO A 68 -16.93 -3.46 9.07
CA PRO A 68 -16.37 -4.81 8.88
C PRO A 68 -14.92 -4.81 8.41
N PHE A 69 -14.54 -3.91 7.50
CA PHE A 69 -13.18 -3.85 6.96
C PHE A 69 -12.12 -3.60 8.05
N ALA A 70 -12.47 -2.88 9.12
CA ALA A 70 -11.53 -2.55 10.17
C ALA A 70 -11.18 -3.75 11.07
N GLN A 71 -12.07 -4.75 11.11
CA GLN A 71 -11.92 -6.00 11.85
C GLN A 71 -11.29 -7.12 11.02
N GLN A 72 -11.21 -6.95 9.70
CA GLN A 72 -10.62 -7.96 8.82
C GLN A 72 -9.10 -7.99 8.98
N ASP A 73 -8.59 -9.19 9.23
CA ASP A 73 -7.16 -9.45 9.28
C ASP A 73 -6.53 -9.27 7.89
N CYS A 74 -5.29 -8.79 7.88
CA CYS A 74 -4.47 -8.78 6.68
C CYS A 74 -4.32 -10.20 6.13
N GLY A 75 -4.50 -10.35 4.82
CA GLY A 75 -4.31 -11.64 4.16
C GLY A 75 -2.88 -12.16 4.36
N PRO A 76 -2.66 -13.48 4.41
CA PRO A 76 -1.34 -14.03 4.66
C PRO A 76 -0.43 -13.98 3.44
N GLY A 77 0.89 -13.96 3.66
CA GLY A 77 1.89 -14.10 2.60
C GLY A 77 2.71 -12.83 2.39
N TRP A 78 3.16 -12.62 1.16
CA TRP A 78 3.98 -11.46 0.81
C TRP A 78 3.12 -10.39 0.15
N HIS A 79 3.28 -9.15 0.61
CA HIS A 79 2.60 -7.98 0.07
C HIS A 79 3.62 -7.05 -0.58
N PHE A 80 3.29 -6.55 -1.77
CA PHE A 80 4.14 -5.67 -2.57
C PHE A 80 3.32 -4.43 -2.92
N LEU A 81 3.58 -3.31 -2.26
CA LEU A 81 2.79 -2.08 -2.44
C LEU A 81 3.68 -0.92 -2.90
N CYS A 82 3.22 -0.19 -3.91
CA CYS A 82 3.82 1.09 -4.28
C CYS A 82 3.61 2.11 -3.16
N THR A 83 4.67 2.82 -2.77
CA THR A 83 4.61 3.84 -1.69
C THR A 83 4.00 5.16 -2.14
N ASN A 84 3.97 5.39 -3.46
CA ASN A 84 3.42 6.58 -4.09
C ASN A 84 2.10 6.27 -4.80
N VAL A 85 1.24 7.28 -4.89
CA VAL A 85 0.07 7.20 -5.77
C VAL A 85 0.53 7.26 -7.22
N LEU A 86 0.01 6.36 -8.06
CA LEU A 86 0.27 6.39 -9.49
C LEU A 86 -0.21 7.73 -10.07
N PRO A 87 0.62 8.49 -10.79
CA PRO A 87 0.25 9.82 -11.29
C PRO A 87 -1.07 9.83 -12.07
N ASP A 88 -1.26 8.86 -12.95
CA ASP A 88 -2.45 8.77 -13.83
C ASP A 88 -3.72 8.33 -13.09
N SER A 89 -3.58 7.78 -11.88
CA SER A 89 -4.70 7.40 -11.02
C SER A 89 -5.28 8.57 -10.21
N VAL A 90 -4.60 9.72 -10.17
CA VAL A 90 -5.03 10.85 -9.34
C VAL A 90 -6.32 11.45 -9.89
N SER A 91 -7.28 11.72 -8.99
CA SER A 91 -8.64 12.18 -9.34
C SER A 91 -9.42 11.19 -10.19
N GLN A 92 -9.01 9.93 -10.26
CA GLN A 92 -9.79 8.88 -10.89
C GLN A 92 -10.77 8.25 -9.88
N PRO A 93 -11.98 7.87 -10.33
CA PRO A 93 -12.91 7.07 -9.53
C PRO A 93 -12.36 5.65 -9.33
N ILE A 94 -12.89 4.92 -8.35
CA ILE A 94 -12.35 3.60 -7.97
C ILE A 94 -12.31 2.60 -9.14
N HIS A 95 -13.29 2.67 -10.04
CA HIS A 95 -13.39 1.75 -11.18
C HIS A 95 -12.24 1.89 -12.19
N TYR A 96 -11.45 2.96 -12.11
CA TYR A 96 -10.23 3.14 -12.91
C TYR A 96 -9.22 2.00 -12.71
N ILE A 97 -9.23 1.30 -11.56
CA ILE A 97 -8.39 0.11 -11.36
C ILE A 97 -8.59 -0.94 -12.46
N SER A 98 -9.77 -1.02 -13.06
CA SER A 98 -10.05 -1.95 -14.16
C SER A 98 -9.14 -1.71 -15.37
N SER A 99 -8.69 -0.47 -15.58
CA SER A 99 -7.75 -0.12 -16.65
C SER A 99 -6.31 -0.56 -16.37
N LEU A 100 -6.00 -0.93 -15.11
CA LEU A 100 -4.67 -1.34 -14.66
C LEU A 100 -4.53 -2.87 -14.53
N ARG A 101 -5.59 -3.62 -14.82
CA ARG A 101 -5.65 -5.08 -14.63
C ARG A 101 -4.59 -5.81 -15.46
N ASP A 102 -4.39 -5.41 -16.71
CA ASP A 102 -3.41 -6.03 -17.62
C ASP A 102 -1.96 -5.69 -17.25
N SER A 103 -1.76 -4.69 -16.39
CA SER A 103 -0.45 -4.29 -15.86
C SER A 103 -0.03 -5.07 -14.61
N GLY A 104 -0.82 -6.07 -14.19
CA GLY A 104 -0.53 -6.83 -12.96
C GLY A 104 -0.73 -6.01 -11.68
N LEU A 105 -1.55 -4.95 -11.73
CA LEU A 105 -1.80 -4.06 -10.60
C LEU A 105 -3.22 -4.23 -10.05
N GLU A 106 -3.34 -4.24 -8.72
CA GLU A 106 -4.62 -4.32 -8.02
C GLU A 106 -4.73 -3.25 -6.90
N LEU A 107 -5.95 -3.08 -6.39
CA LEU A 107 -6.16 -2.25 -5.20
C LEU A 107 -5.67 -3.01 -3.97
N PRO A 108 -4.87 -2.38 -3.09
CA PRO A 108 -4.57 -2.94 -1.79
C PRO A 108 -5.83 -2.94 -0.92
N SER A 109 -5.83 -3.74 0.13
CA SER A 109 -6.74 -3.57 1.28
C SER A 109 -6.28 -2.44 2.19
N ALA A 110 -7.19 -1.89 2.96
CA ALA A 110 -6.95 -0.82 3.91
C ALA A 110 -5.89 -1.20 4.94
N ILE A 111 -5.92 -2.46 5.43
CA ILE A 111 -4.92 -2.96 6.37
C ILE A 111 -3.54 -3.12 5.71
N GLU A 112 -3.45 -3.52 4.43
CA GLU A 112 -2.18 -3.55 3.70
C GLU A 112 -1.57 -2.15 3.60
N VAL A 113 -2.39 -1.12 3.31
CA VAL A 113 -1.92 0.28 3.26
C VAL A 113 -1.50 0.77 4.65
N VAL A 114 -2.26 0.48 5.70
CA VAL A 114 -1.92 0.84 7.09
C VAL A 114 -0.55 0.24 7.47
N LEU A 115 -0.36 -1.06 7.21
CA LEU A 115 0.91 -1.74 7.48
C LEU A 115 2.05 -1.14 6.66
N MET A 116 1.86 -0.88 5.37
CA MET A 116 2.84 -0.21 4.53
C MET A 116 3.29 1.13 5.14
N LEU A 117 2.34 1.98 5.54
CA LEU A 117 2.64 3.30 6.10
C LEU A 117 3.34 3.21 7.46
N PHE A 118 2.90 2.31 8.33
CA PHE A 118 3.47 2.17 9.67
C PHE A 118 4.84 1.49 9.66
N LEU A 119 5.02 0.46 8.83
CA LEU A 119 6.31 -0.20 8.65
C LEU A 119 7.32 0.75 8.01
N HIS A 120 6.92 1.54 7.01
CA HIS A 120 7.78 2.58 6.45
C HIS A 120 8.23 3.55 7.53
N PHE A 121 7.28 4.13 8.27
CA PHE A 121 7.59 5.08 9.34
C PHE A 121 8.48 4.48 10.42
N ALA A 122 8.26 3.22 10.82
CA ALA A 122 9.10 2.54 11.79
C ALA A 122 10.54 2.33 11.27
N GLY A 123 10.71 2.12 9.96
CA GLY A 123 12.01 1.91 9.33
C GLY A 123 12.78 3.20 9.01
N THR A 124 12.09 4.28 8.66
CA THR A 124 12.71 5.51 8.13
C THR A 124 12.45 6.76 8.95
N GLY A 125 11.41 6.78 9.78
CA GLY A 125 10.88 7.97 10.43
C GLY A 125 10.05 8.87 9.51
N GLU A 126 9.90 8.52 8.22
CA GLU A 126 9.18 9.34 7.25
C GLU A 126 7.68 9.00 7.21
N GLN A 127 6.85 10.03 7.05
CA GLN A 127 5.40 9.89 6.88
C GLN A 127 5.04 9.97 5.40
N LEU A 128 4.67 8.84 4.80
CA LEU A 128 4.16 8.77 3.43
C LEU A 128 2.70 9.24 3.36
N LEU A 129 2.26 9.62 2.16
CA LEU A 129 0.88 10.01 1.86
C LEU A 129 0.30 11.15 2.73
N GLN A 130 1.14 12.06 3.26
CA GLN A 130 0.70 13.20 4.10
C GLN A 130 -0.43 14.05 3.49
N ARG A 131 -0.50 14.14 2.16
CA ARG A 131 -1.50 14.96 1.43
C ARG A 131 -2.33 14.14 0.43
N LYS A 132 -2.25 12.81 0.52
CA LYS A 132 -2.86 11.89 -0.43
C LYS A 132 -3.59 10.78 0.30
N HIS A 133 -4.64 10.28 -0.30
CA HIS A 133 -5.28 9.02 0.04
C HIS A 133 -5.12 8.07 -1.12
N THR A 134 -5.08 6.78 -0.82
CA THR A 134 -5.24 5.72 -1.81
C THR A 134 -6.61 5.07 -1.67
N TRP A 135 -7.21 4.71 -2.81
CA TRP A 135 -8.30 3.76 -2.85
C TRP A 135 -7.86 2.40 -2.30
N CYS A 136 -8.77 1.73 -1.61
CA CYS A 136 -8.62 0.35 -1.15
C CYS A 136 -9.73 -0.52 -1.74
N ARG A 137 -9.52 -1.84 -1.81
CA ARG A 137 -10.54 -2.80 -2.28
C ARG A 137 -11.70 -2.98 -1.29
N ASP A 138 -11.54 -2.53 -0.05
CA ASP A 138 -12.53 -2.70 1.01
C ASP A 138 -13.73 -1.77 0.83
N GLN A 139 -14.89 -2.29 1.22
CA GLN A 139 -16.14 -1.56 1.29
C GLN A 139 -16.48 -1.26 2.75
N ALA A 140 -16.98 -0.05 2.97
CA ALA A 140 -17.64 0.39 4.19
C ALA A 140 -19.16 0.38 3.97
N SER A 141 -19.89 0.62 5.06
CA SER A 141 -21.34 0.78 5.04
C SER A 141 -21.80 1.84 4.03
N LEU A 142 -23.06 1.73 3.60
CA LEU A 142 -23.68 2.63 2.59
C LEU A 142 -23.02 2.57 1.21
N ASP A 143 -22.50 1.40 0.82
CA ASP A 143 -21.89 1.16 -0.50
C ASP A 143 -20.75 2.15 -0.82
N ARG A 144 -19.94 2.43 0.20
CA ARG A 144 -18.78 3.31 0.10
C ARG A 144 -17.51 2.50 0.04
N PHE A 145 -16.52 3.02 -0.67
CA PHE A 145 -15.20 2.40 -0.77
C PHE A 145 -14.23 3.10 0.16
N VAL A 146 -13.41 2.31 0.83
CA VAL A 146 -12.45 2.78 1.83
C VAL A 146 -11.29 3.47 1.14
N THR A 147 -10.83 4.56 1.76
CA THR A 147 -9.58 5.22 1.41
C THR A 147 -8.71 5.41 2.65
N VAL A 148 -7.40 5.28 2.47
CA VAL A 148 -6.42 5.38 3.56
C VAL A 148 -5.34 6.37 3.16
N GLY A 149 -4.95 7.25 4.08
CA GLY A 149 -3.86 8.20 3.84
C GLY A 149 -3.93 9.42 4.74
N ALA A 150 -3.50 10.56 4.22
CA ALA A 150 -3.30 11.80 4.99
C ALA A 150 -2.53 11.57 6.30
N PHE A 151 -1.56 10.66 6.28
CA PHE A 151 -0.77 10.31 7.46
C PHE A 151 0.19 11.44 7.77
N GLY A 152 -0.10 12.21 8.81
CA GLY A 152 0.67 13.40 9.15
C GLY A 152 0.49 13.80 10.60
N ARG A 153 0.47 15.11 10.84
CA ARG A 153 0.41 15.74 12.18
C ARG A 153 -0.77 15.30 13.08
N ASN A 154 -1.81 14.72 12.50
CA ASN A 154 -3.02 14.30 13.21
C ASN A 154 -3.14 12.76 13.31
N GLY A 155 -2.11 12.01 12.90
CA GLY A 155 -2.18 10.56 12.74
C GLY A 155 -2.68 10.14 11.35
N LEU A 156 -2.85 8.84 11.16
CA LEU A 156 -3.32 8.21 9.92
C LEU A 156 -4.83 8.35 9.78
N PHE A 157 -5.28 8.86 8.64
CA PHE A 157 -6.69 9.04 8.35
C PHE A 157 -7.24 7.86 7.55
N LEU A 158 -8.42 7.38 7.96
CA LEU A 158 -9.25 6.48 7.19
C LEU A 158 -10.51 7.24 6.81
N SER A 159 -10.99 7.02 5.59
CA SER A 159 -12.22 7.62 5.07
C SER A 159 -12.95 6.61 4.19
N ALA A 160 -14.17 6.96 3.78
CA ALA A 160 -14.89 6.20 2.77
C ALA A 160 -15.72 7.14 1.88
N HIS A 161 -15.77 6.83 0.59
CA HIS A 161 -16.41 7.66 -0.42
C HIS A 161 -17.25 6.82 -1.40
N PRO A 162 -18.28 7.41 -2.03
CA PRO A 162 -18.98 6.75 -3.15
C PRO A 162 -18.01 6.41 -4.29
N GLY A 163 -18.28 5.35 -5.05
CA GLY A 163 -17.37 4.87 -6.10
C GLY A 163 -17.07 5.88 -7.22
N MET A 164 -17.93 6.88 -7.42
CA MET A 164 -17.75 7.96 -8.40
C MET A 164 -16.98 9.17 -7.84
N TYR A 165 -16.58 9.15 -6.57
CA TYR A 165 -15.85 10.25 -5.97
C TYR A 165 -14.47 10.43 -6.63
N ALA A 166 -14.08 11.68 -6.84
CA ALA A 166 -12.82 12.06 -7.46
C ALA A 166 -12.26 13.29 -6.75
N SER A 167 -10.96 13.30 -6.47
CA SER A 167 -10.28 14.41 -5.81
C SER A 167 -8.80 14.44 -6.15
N ARG A 168 -8.22 15.64 -6.21
CA ARG A 168 -6.76 15.83 -6.38
C ARG A 168 -5.95 15.20 -5.23
N GLY A 169 -6.57 14.98 -4.08
CA GLY A 169 -5.98 14.32 -2.93
C GLY A 169 -6.12 12.80 -2.93
N LEU A 170 -6.67 12.17 -3.98
CA LEU A 170 -7.00 10.75 -4.01
C LEU A 170 -6.43 10.11 -5.28
N GLY A 171 -5.82 8.93 -5.14
CA GLY A 171 -5.30 8.11 -6.23
C GLY A 171 -5.18 6.64 -5.82
N ILE A 172 -4.24 5.91 -6.42
CA ILE A 172 -4.01 4.48 -6.17
C ILE A 172 -2.52 4.27 -5.87
N CYS A 173 -2.21 3.84 -4.65
CA CYS A 173 -0.98 3.13 -4.30
C CYS A 173 -1.18 1.66 -4.65
N ALA A 174 -0.77 1.27 -5.84
CA ALA A 174 -1.09 -0.05 -6.36
C ALA A 174 -0.40 -1.16 -5.58
N LYS A 175 -1.08 -2.30 -5.49
CA LYS A 175 -0.48 -3.56 -5.09
C LYS A 175 -0.08 -4.35 -6.33
N LEU A 176 1.11 -4.92 -6.33
CA LEU A 176 1.60 -5.76 -7.43
C LEU A 176 1.09 -7.19 -7.25
N MET A 177 0.45 -7.72 -8.30
CA MET A 177 0.08 -9.13 -8.38
C MET A 177 1.32 -9.98 -8.72
N ARG A 178 1.36 -11.18 -8.16
CA ARG A 178 2.41 -12.18 -8.42
C ARG A 178 1.89 -13.27 -9.33
#